data_AF-A0A949FAA8-F1
#
_entry.id   AF-A0A949FAA8-F1
#
_cell.length_a   1.000
_cell.length_b   1.000
_cell.length_c   1.000
_cell.angle_alpha   90.00
_cell.angle_beta   90.00
_cell.angle_gamma   90.00
#
_symmetry.space_group_name_H-M   'P 1'
#
loop_
_entity.id
_entity.type
_entity.pdbx_description
1 polymer ?
#
loop_
_entity_poly.entity_id
_entity_poly.type
_entity_poly.pdbx_seq_one_letter_code
_entity_poly.pdbx_strand_id
1 'polypeptide(L)'
;MNRHELYRPLVDRSLENYQMQYLVRKYDFGKESLVAHLLVKEINGRMDEVESALGIERVRPFKLYVREGRREAKLPLFQPAYLEPILAGGDFRDARALTVKECLKRYRLVLPKAAKDDVLRIINPWALVRRRGPSSYARALCSTRSAYDPEDAAYWSKMIETIRPAQPTERLQGPDLLAPGRLLKELREFTAREAGLGPVVARQLVEEVITLRNICCPRTRELKPGEMPLVVTHVSARLSEDRAIRFRRLAPVIITVWTPEELANPPQDVRECLELLKRRIVRVCFEAYRQNGLLTLMDLQWVFQLPSVRISELIRSVQREHNLVVPTPGTILDAGRSMTHKDVIVGLHLEGYTVKEIARMTYHSPKAVDNYIGTFEAVLILYLFGLPPELMVRILRRGRSLINEHLVLVREVYRDHHEIKQYLVAQGVKI
;
A
#
# COMPACT_ATOMS: atom_id res chain seq x y z
N MET A 1 -0.91 22.47 2.33
CA MET A 1 -1.87 21.38 2.05
C MET A 1 -2.76 21.24 3.27
N ASN A 2 -4.07 21.43 3.10
CA ASN A 2 -5.03 21.29 4.21
C ASN A 2 -5.09 19.82 4.65
N ARG A 3 -5.37 19.53 5.93
CA ARG A 3 -5.57 18.16 6.46
C ARG A 3 -6.66 17.43 5.67
N HIS A 4 -7.70 18.13 5.23
CA HIS A 4 -8.73 17.56 4.35
C HIS A 4 -8.14 17.05 3.04
N GLU A 5 -7.26 17.81 2.39
CA GLU A 5 -6.61 17.39 1.14
C GLU A 5 -5.64 16.24 1.35
N LEU A 6 -4.97 16.20 2.52
CA LEU A 6 -4.05 15.12 2.88
C LEU A 6 -4.78 13.77 3.02
N TYR A 7 -5.94 13.74 3.68
CA TYR A 7 -6.67 12.48 3.98
C TYR A 7 -7.75 12.12 2.95
N ARG A 8 -8.20 13.06 2.12
CA ARG A 8 -9.15 12.81 1.02
C ARG A 8 -8.80 11.58 0.17
N PRO A 9 -7.52 11.33 -0.22
CA PRO A 9 -7.11 10.13 -0.95
C PRO A 9 -7.48 8.81 -0.30
N LEU A 10 -7.55 8.76 1.02
CA LEU A 10 -7.91 7.57 1.76
C LEU A 10 -9.42 7.30 1.67
N VAL A 11 -10.22 8.36 1.72
CA VAL A 11 -11.68 8.28 1.59
C VAL A 11 -12.10 8.00 0.15
N ASP A 12 -11.42 8.61 -0.83
CA ASP A 12 -11.69 8.44 -2.25
C ASP A 12 -11.38 7.01 -2.75
N ARG A 13 -10.63 6.20 -2.00
CA ARG A 13 -10.34 4.80 -2.35
C ARG A 13 -11.37 3.85 -1.77
N SER A 14 -12.62 4.10 -2.16
CA SER A 14 -13.77 3.28 -1.80
C SER A 14 -14.14 2.28 -2.91
N LEU A 15 -15.00 1.31 -2.57
CA LEU A 15 -15.61 0.40 -3.54
C LEU A 15 -16.37 1.18 -4.62
N GLU A 16 -17.20 2.12 -4.19
CA GLU A 16 -18.06 2.91 -5.06
C GLU A 16 -17.22 3.71 -6.05
N ASN A 17 -16.14 4.35 -5.58
CA ASN A 17 -15.26 5.07 -6.48
C ASN A 17 -14.52 4.14 -7.46
N TYR A 18 -14.16 2.94 -7.04
CA TYR A 18 -13.58 1.93 -7.94
C TYR A 18 -14.57 1.51 -9.04
N GLN A 19 -15.83 1.22 -8.69
CA GLN A 19 -16.88 0.92 -9.65
C GLN A 19 -17.15 2.11 -10.59
N MET A 20 -17.19 3.33 -10.05
CA MET A 20 -17.33 4.55 -10.86
C MET A 20 -16.22 4.70 -11.89
N GLN A 21 -14.96 4.53 -11.49
CA GLN A 21 -13.83 4.58 -12.43
C GLN A 21 -13.91 3.50 -13.51
N TYR A 22 -14.42 2.32 -13.16
CA TYR A 22 -14.62 1.25 -14.12
C TYR A 22 -15.70 1.63 -15.16
N LEU A 23 -16.84 2.16 -14.70
CA LEU A 23 -17.91 2.62 -15.58
C LEU A 23 -17.46 3.75 -16.51
N VAL A 24 -16.70 4.72 -15.99
CA VAL A 24 -16.13 5.83 -16.80
C VAL A 24 -15.21 5.32 -17.90
N ARG A 25 -14.41 4.28 -17.64
CA ARG A 25 -13.43 3.75 -18.62
C ARG A 25 -14.05 2.81 -19.65
N LYS A 26 -15.16 2.14 -19.32
CA LYS A 26 -15.73 1.06 -20.14
C LYS A 26 -17.06 1.41 -20.82
N TYR A 27 -17.86 2.27 -20.19
CA TYR A 27 -19.21 2.64 -20.66
C TYR A 27 -19.31 4.13 -20.97
N ASP A 28 -18.18 4.83 -21.16
CA ASP A 28 -18.09 6.24 -21.54
C ASP A 28 -18.87 7.23 -20.66
N PHE A 29 -19.14 6.88 -19.40
CA PHE A 29 -19.69 7.83 -18.45
C PHE A 29 -18.70 8.97 -18.16
N GLY A 30 -19.21 10.18 -17.98
CA GLY A 30 -18.39 11.30 -17.52
C GLY A 30 -17.76 11.02 -16.13
N LYS A 31 -16.56 11.57 -15.89
CA LYS A 31 -15.78 11.39 -14.64
C LYS A 31 -16.57 11.71 -13.36
N GLU A 32 -17.54 12.62 -13.44
CA GLU A 32 -18.41 13.03 -12.33
C GLU A 32 -19.89 12.73 -12.62
N SER A 33 -20.18 11.70 -13.43
CA SER A 33 -21.54 11.31 -13.80
C SER A 33 -22.40 10.99 -12.57
N LEU A 34 -23.43 11.81 -12.34
CA LEU A 34 -24.43 11.58 -11.29
C LEU A 34 -25.24 10.31 -11.57
N VAL A 35 -25.51 10.01 -12.84
CA VAL A 35 -26.22 8.79 -13.25
C VAL A 35 -25.41 7.56 -12.85
N ALA A 36 -24.11 7.50 -13.20
CA ALA A 36 -23.28 6.38 -12.82
C ALA A 36 -23.19 6.22 -11.29
N HIS A 37 -23.15 7.33 -10.55
CA HIS A 37 -23.15 7.29 -9.08
C HIS A 37 -24.46 6.71 -8.53
N LEU A 38 -25.59 7.13 -9.08
CA LEU A 38 -26.91 6.60 -8.74
C LEU A 38 -26.98 5.09 -9.02
N LEU A 39 -26.54 4.65 -10.20
CA LEU A 39 -26.50 3.23 -10.58
C LEU A 39 -25.69 2.40 -9.59
N VAL A 40 -24.45 2.82 -9.31
CA VAL A 40 -23.55 2.10 -8.39
C VAL A 40 -24.17 2.01 -6.99
N LYS A 41 -24.74 3.11 -6.49
CA LYS A 41 -25.39 3.16 -5.17
C LYS A 41 -26.58 2.21 -5.10
N GLU A 42 -27.45 2.24 -6.10
CA GLU A 42 -28.66 1.40 -6.15
C GLU A 42 -28.29 -0.08 -6.24
N ILE A 43 -27.39 -0.45 -7.17
CA ILE A 43 -26.94 -1.84 -7.35
C ILE A 43 -26.32 -2.38 -6.05
N ASN A 44 -25.41 -1.62 -5.42
CA ASN A 44 -24.78 -2.05 -4.17
C ASN A 44 -25.79 -2.18 -3.02
N GLY A 45 -26.73 -1.23 -2.89
CA GLY A 45 -27.76 -1.25 -1.86
C GLY A 45 -28.68 -2.46 -1.97
N ARG A 46 -29.19 -2.73 -3.17
CA ARG A 46 -30.06 -3.89 -3.43
C ARG A 46 -29.32 -5.23 -3.22
N MET A 47 -28.03 -5.29 -3.55
CA MET A 47 -27.20 -6.46 -3.23
C MET A 47 -26.97 -6.63 -1.73
N ASP A 48 -26.75 -5.55 -0.98
CA ASP A 48 -26.63 -5.60 0.48
C ASP A 48 -27.92 -6.14 1.14
N GLU A 49 -29.10 -5.70 0.67
CA GLU A 49 -30.41 -6.19 1.14
C GLU A 49 -30.58 -7.71 0.93
N VAL A 50 -30.32 -8.17 -0.30
CA VAL A 50 -30.45 -9.58 -0.67
C VAL A 50 -29.46 -10.45 0.09
N GLU A 51 -28.19 -10.04 0.17
CA GLU A 51 -27.18 -10.82 0.90
C GLU A 51 -27.48 -10.88 2.39
N SER A 52 -28.01 -9.80 2.97
CA SER A 52 -28.48 -9.80 4.35
C SER A 52 -29.64 -10.78 4.56
N ALA A 53 -30.60 -10.85 3.64
CA ALA A 53 -31.71 -11.80 3.72
C ALA A 53 -31.26 -13.26 3.57
N LEU A 54 -30.19 -13.51 2.80
CA LEU A 54 -29.60 -14.83 2.58
C LEU A 54 -28.53 -15.21 3.63
N GLY A 55 -28.23 -14.33 4.59
CA GLY A 55 -27.19 -14.55 5.59
C GLY A 55 -25.77 -14.61 5.01
N ILE A 56 -25.54 -14.03 3.83
CA ILE A 56 -24.22 -13.99 3.19
C ILE A 56 -23.40 -12.86 3.84
N GLU A 57 -22.33 -13.24 4.54
CA GLU A 57 -21.43 -12.28 5.16
C GLU A 57 -20.20 -11.97 4.30
N ARG A 58 -20.02 -10.68 3.98
CA ARG A 58 -18.83 -10.17 3.29
C ARG A 58 -17.97 -9.28 4.18
N VAL A 59 -16.68 -9.23 3.84
CA VAL A 59 -15.70 -8.37 4.49
C VAL A 59 -15.42 -7.18 3.59
N ARG A 60 -15.79 -5.98 4.05
CA ARG A 60 -15.54 -4.72 3.31
C ARG A 60 -14.08 -4.27 3.43
N PRO A 61 -13.58 -3.42 2.51
CA PRO A 61 -12.26 -2.83 2.61
C PRO A 61 -11.97 -2.25 4.00
N PHE A 62 -10.72 -2.37 4.46
CA PHE A 62 -10.25 -1.96 5.80
C PHE A 62 -10.89 -2.69 7.00
N LYS A 63 -11.60 -3.80 6.77
CA LYS A 63 -12.03 -4.69 7.86
C LYS A 63 -11.10 -5.90 7.93
N LEU A 64 -10.36 -6.01 9.02
CA LEU A 64 -9.53 -7.18 9.30
C LEU A 64 -10.42 -8.36 9.68
N TYR A 65 -10.32 -9.45 8.94
CA TYR A 65 -11.02 -10.68 9.27
C TYR A 65 -10.21 -11.47 10.31
N VAL A 66 -10.83 -11.79 11.45
CA VAL A 66 -10.22 -12.60 12.50
C VAL A 66 -11.15 -13.74 12.87
N ARG A 67 -10.55 -14.88 13.24
CA ARG A 67 -11.29 -16.07 13.67
C ARG A 67 -10.58 -16.72 14.84
N GLU A 68 -11.33 -16.93 15.92
CA GLU A 68 -10.86 -17.61 17.13
C GLU A 68 -11.73 -18.85 17.36
N GLY A 69 -11.22 -20.03 17.01
CA GLY A 69 -12.02 -21.25 16.98
C GLY A 69 -13.17 -21.17 15.95
N ARG A 70 -14.42 -21.30 16.41
CA ARG A 70 -15.63 -21.17 15.56
C ARG A 70 -16.18 -19.74 15.47
N ARG A 71 -15.52 -18.78 16.13
CA ARG A 71 -16.00 -17.42 16.28
C ARG A 71 -15.31 -16.49 15.30
N GLU A 72 -16.09 -15.79 14.49
CA GLU A 72 -15.61 -14.90 13.44
C GLU A 72 -15.89 -13.44 13.79
N ALA A 73 -14.91 -12.56 13.63
CA ALA A 73 -15.09 -11.13 13.80
C ALA A 73 -14.45 -10.34 12.64
N LYS A 74 -15.04 -9.18 12.36
CA LYS A 74 -14.64 -8.26 11.28
C LYS A 74 -14.27 -6.92 11.93
N LEU A 75 -12.99 -6.69 12.18
CA LEU A 75 -12.50 -5.52 12.93
C LEU A 75 -12.29 -4.33 11.98
N PRO A 76 -13.08 -3.24 12.09
CA PRO A 76 -12.96 -2.09 11.20
C PRO A 76 -11.76 -1.22 11.58
N LEU A 77 -10.64 -1.39 10.90
CA LEU A 77 -9.40 -0.64 11.17
C LEU A 77 -9.43 0.79 10.63
N PHE A 78 -10.31 1.07 9.67
CA PHE A 78 -10.57 2.42 9.18
C PHE A 78 -12.04 2.58 8.80
N GLN A 79 -12.58 3.76 9.09
CA GLN A 79 -13.86 4.27 8.60
C GLN A 79 -13.70 5.79 8.39
N PRO A 80 -14.41 6.41 7.43
CA PRO A 80 -14.32 7.86 7.22
C PRO A 80 -14.55 8.70 8.49
N ALA A 81 -15.48 8.29 9.36
CA ALA A 81 -15.75 8.94 10.64
C ALA A 81 -14.54 8.97 11.58
N TYR A 82 -13.59 8.05 11.45
CA TYR A 82 -12.39 8.04 12.31
C TYR A 82 -11.43 9.20 11.98
N LEU A 83 -11.64 9.90 10.85
CA LEU A 83 -10.86 11.09 10.50
C LEU A 83 -11.33 12.35 11.25
N GLU A 84 -12.54 12.37 11.79
CA GLU A 84 -13.12 13.55 12.44
C GLU A 84 -12.17 14.22 13.46
N PRO A 85 -11.51 13.48 14.38
CA PRO A 85 -10.59 14.10 15.34
C PRO A 85 -9.39 14.76 14.66
N ILE A 86 -8.86 14.16 13.59
CA ILE A 86 -7.70 14.68 12.86
C ILE A 86 -8.09 15.92 12.07
N LEU A 87 -9.27 15.91 11.44
CA LEU A 87 -9.79 17.04 10.68
C LEU A 87 -10.12 18.23 11.59
N ALA A 88 -10.57 17.97 12.83
CA ALA A 88 -10.85 18.98 13.84
C ALA A 88 -9.60 19.60 14.51
N GLY A 89 -8.38 19.23 14.10
CA GLY A 89 -7.14 19.77 14.67
C GLY A 89 -6.39 18.82 15.60
N GLY A 90 -7.00 17.71 16.00
CA GLY A 90 -6.41 16.67 16.86
C GLY A 90 -5.33 15.82 16.18
N ASP A 91 -4.88 14.77 16.86
CA ASP A 91 -3.81 13.88 16.40
C ASP A 91 -4.32 12.48 16.01
N PHE A 92 -3.43 11.62 15.51
CA PHE A 92 -3.79 10.23 15.16
C PHE A 92 -4.13 9.36 16.39
N ARG A 93 -3.76 9.77 17.60
CA ARG A 93 -4.06 9.03 18.84
C ARG A 93 -5.56 9.03 19.10
N ASP A 94 -6.23 10.14 18.86
CA ASP A 94 -7.68 10.29 19.04
C ASP A 94 -8.45 9.43 18.02
N ALA A 95 -8.04 9.50 16.75
CA ALA A 95 -8.52 8.61 15.69
C ALA A 95 -8.36 7.12 16.05
N ARG A 96 -7.20 6.74 16.60
CA ARG A 96 -6.95 5.37 17.05
C ARG A 96 -7.81 4.99 18.25
N ALA A 97 -8.12 5.91 19.15
CA ALA A 97 -9.01 5.63 20.27
C ALA A 97 -10.42 5.26 19.79
N LEU A 98 -10.94 5.95 18.76
CA LEU A 98 -12.19 5.57 18.09
C LEU A 98 -12.09 4.19 17.45
N THR A 99 -10.99 3.90 16.75
CA THR A 99 -10.76 2.59 16.11
C THR A 99 -10.77 1.45 17.15
N VAL A 100 -10.07 1.62 18.27
CA VAL A 100 -10.03 0.64 19.37
C VAL A 100 -11.42 0.46 19.99
N LYS A 101 -12.15 1.55 20.21
CA LYS A 101 -13.51 1.51 20.77
C LYS A 101 -14.46 0.70 19.89
N GLU A 102 -14.49 0.96 18.59
CA GLU A 102 -15.39 0.26 17.67
C GLU A 102 -14.95 -1.19 17.42
N CYS A 103 -13.64 -1.46 17.32
CA CYS A 103 -13.12 -2.83 17.25
C CYS A 103 -13.52 -3.63 18.49
N LEU A 104 -13.41 -3.06 19.69
CA LEU A 104 -13.83 -3.72 20.94
C LEU A 104 -15.32 -3.99 20.97
N LYS A 105 -16.15 -3.04 20.52
CA LYS A 105 -17.59 -3.24 20.38
C LYS A 105 -17.89 -4.42 19.46
N ARG A 106 -17.24 -4.49 18.28
CA ARG A 106 -17.46 -5.57 17.31
C ARG A 106 -16.94 -6.92 17.81
N TYR A 107 -15.81 -6.92 18.51
CA TYR A 107 -15.22 -8.13 19.08
C TYR A 107 -16.09 -8.69 20.21
N ARG A 108 -16.68 -7.83 21.05
CA ARG A 108 -17.59 -8.22 22.14
C ARG A 108 -18.88 -8.89 21.68
N LEU A 109 -19.36 -8.61 20.47
CA LEU A 109 -20.50 -9.33 19.90
C LEU A 109 -20.24 -10.83 19.73
N VAL A 110 -18.96 -11.20 19.64
CA VAL A 110 -18.52 -12.58 19.40
C VAL A 110 -17.87 -13.17 20.66
N LEU A 111 -17.17 -12.33 21.44
CA LEU A 111 -16.51 -12.65 22.69
C LEU A 111 -16.95 -11.65 23.78
N PRO A 112 -18.09 -11.89 24.46
CA PRO A 112 -18.68 -10.92 25.39
C PRO A 112 -17.74 -10.44 26.50
N LYS A 113 -16.80 -11.29 26.94
CA LYS A 113 -15.81 -10.98 27.98
C LYS A 113 -14.52 -10.32 27.47
N ALA A 114 -14.44 -10.00 26.18
CA ALA A 114 -13.22 -9.42 25.62
C ALA A 114 -12.87 -8.06 26.24
N ALA A 115 -11.60 -7.93 26.59
CA ALA A 115 -11.01 -6.72 27.11
C ALA A 115 -10.37 -5.88 25.98
N LYS A 116 -10.03 -4.64 26.31
CA LYS A 116 -9.31 -3.74 25.40
C LYS A 116 -7.97 -4.34 24.95
N ASP A 117 -7.28 -5.03 25.86
CA ASP A 117 -5.97 -5.60 25.59
C ASP A 117 -6.03 -6.75 24.57
N ASP A 118 -7.12 -7.52 24.53
CA ASP A 118 -7.32 -8.57 23.53
C ASP A 118 -7.39 -8.00 22.11
N VAL A 119 -8.08 -6.86 21.96
CA VAL A 119 -8.15 -6.15 20.68
C VAL A 119 -6.79 -5.53 20.34
N LEU A 120 -6.11 -4.93 21.32
CA LEU A 120 -4.79 -4.33 21.11
C LEU A 120 -3.74 -5.36 20.68
N ARG A 121 -3.79 -6.60 21.18
CA ARG A 121 -2.93 -7.70 20.71
C ARG A 121 -3.07 -7.95 19.21
N ILE A 122 -4.23 -7.68 18.63
CA ILE A 122 -4.49 -7.88 17.20
C ILE A 122 -4.14 -6.60 16.42
N ILE A 123 -4.69 -5.46 16.81
CA ILE A 123 -4.66 -4.25 15.95
C ILE A 123 -3.45 -3.35 16.22
N ASN A 124 -2.84 -3.42 17.41
CA ASN A 124 -1.69 -2.59 17.79
C ASN A 124 -0.85 -3.23 18.91
N PRO A 125 -0.14 -4.35 18.64
CA PRO A 125 0.67 -5.04 19.65
C PRO A 125 1.71 -4.14 20.31
N TRP A 126 2.24 -3.19 19.54
CA TRP A 126 3.21 -2.19 19.99
C TRP A 126 2.75 -1.42 21.24
N ALA A 127 1.44 -1.18 21.40
CA ALA A 127 0.90 -0.49 22.56
C ALA A 127 1.13 -1.25 23.88
N LEU A 128 1.26 -2.58 23.82
CA LEU A 128 1.42 -3.47 24.96
C LEU A 128 2.90 -3.66 25.37
N VAL A 129 3.81 -3.63 24.40
CA VAL A 129 5.24 -3.90 24.62
C VAL A 129 6.11 -2.66 24.80
N ARG A 130 5.69 -1.47 24.36
CA ARG A 130 6.53 -0.24 24.36
C ARG A 130 7.12 0.20 25.71
N ARG A 131 6.69 -0.41 26.83
CA ARG A 131 7.17 -0.13 28.19
C ARG A 131 7.92 -1.32 28.82
N ARG A 132 8.08 -2.42 28.09
CA ARG A 132 8.66 -3.69 28.57
C ARG A 132 9.90 -4.01 27.75
N GLY A 133 11.07 -3.66 28.27
CA GLY A 133 12.36 -4.05 27.66
C GLY A 133 13.47 -3.02 27.83
N PRO A 134 14.74 -3.41 27.62
CA PRO A 134 15.91 -2.53 27.78
C PRO A 134 16.14 -1.60 26.57
N SER A 135 15.53 -1.91 25.42
CA SER A 135 15.70 -1.19 24.15
C SER A 135 14.57 -0.17 23.90
N SER A 136 14.91 0.96 23.28
CA SER A 136 13.96 1.97 22.85
C SER A 136 13.67 1.86 21.35
N TYR A 137 12.54 2.40 20.89
CA TYR A 137 12.18 2.47 19.48
C TYR A 137 13.33 3.00 18.60
N ALA A 138 13.94 4.12 19.01
CA ALA A 138 15.02 4.75 18.25
C ALA A 138 16.30 3.90 18.19
N ARG A 139 16.64 3.15 19.25
CA ARG A 139 17.84 2.30 19.27
C ARG A 139 17.72 1.08 18.36
N ALA A 140 16.50 0.65 18.04
CA ALA A 140 16.24 -0.51 17.20
C ALA A 140 16.03 -0.14 15.71
N LEU A 141 16.11 1.14 15.36
CA LEU A 141 16.07 1.59 13.97
C LEU A 141 17.47 1.74 13.42
N CYS A 142 17.70 1.17 12.23
CA CYS A 142 18.92 1.40 11.49
C CYS A 142 18.86 2.75 10.77
N SER A 143 19.83 3.61 11.10
CA SER A 143 19.95 4.94 10.51
C SER A 143 20.86 4.95 9.27
N THR A 144 21.88 4.08 9.24
CA THR A 144 22.87 3.94 8.16
C THR A 144 22.63 2.68 7.33
N ARG A 145 23.11 2.65 6.09
CA ARG A 145 23.05 1.42 5.27
C ARG A 145 23.95 0.35 5.87
N SER A 146 23.43 -0.86 6.06
CA SER A 146 24.23 -2.03 6.42
C SER A 146 24.95 -2.58 5.20
N ALA A 147 26.14 -3.15 5.38
CA ALA A 147 26.82 -3.87 4.31
C ALA A 147 25.93 -4.99 3.76
N TYR A 148 26.05 -5.28 2.47
CA TYR A 148 25.32 -6.38 1.86
C TYR A 148 25.76 -7.72 2.47
N ASP A 149 24.79 -8.47 2.99
CA ASP A 149 24.98 -9.82 3.52
C ASP A 149 24.22 -10.82 2.61
N PRO A 150 24.93 -11.74 1.93
CA PRO A 150 24.31 -12.74 1.06
C PRO A 150 23.30 -13.66 1.77
N GLU A 151 23.51 -14.01 3.05
CA GLU A 151 22.63 -14.91 3.79
C GLU A 151 21.32 -14.22 4.15
N ASP A 152 21.40 -12.99 4.65
CA ASP A 152 20.23 -12.14 4.93
C ASP A 152 19.46 -11.84 3.63
N ALA A 153 20.16 -11.47 2.56
CA ALA A 153 19.55 -11.23 1.25
C ALA A 153 18.83 -12.49 0.73
N ALA A 154 19.40 -13.68 0.92
CA ALA A 154 18.77 -14.95 0.56
C ALA A 154 17.52 -15.24 1.40
N TYR A 155 17.54 -14.94 2.70
CA TYR A 155 16.37 -15.06 3.57
C TYR A 155 15.20 -14.17 3.06
N TRP A 156 15.45 -12.88 2.84
CA TRP A 156 14.43 -11.95 2.37
C TRP A 156 13.95 -12.28 0.97
N SER A 157 14.86 -12.67 0.07
CA SER A 157 14.50 -13.12 -1.28
C SER A 157 13.57 -14.33 -1.23
N LYS A 158 13.92 -15.35 -0.43
CA LYS A 158 13.08 -16.53 -0.23
C LYS A 158 11.70 -16.17 0.33
N MET A 159 11.66 -15.28 1.33
CA MET A 159 10.39 -14.81 1.89
C MET A 159 9.54 -14.13 0.81
N ILE A 160 10.11 -13.21 0.04
CA ILE A 160 9.40 -12.45 -1.00
C ILE A 160 8.96 -13.35 -2.18
N GLU A 161 9.78 -14.31 -2.58
CA GLU A 161 9.44 -15.28 -3.64
C GLU A 161 8.30 -16.22 -3.23
N THR A 162 8.15 -16.47 -1.93
CA THR A 162 7.05 -17.24 -1.34
C THR A 162 5.74 -16.45 -1.30
N ILE A 163 5.79 -15.10 -1.38
CA ILE A 163 4.60 -14.25 -1.44
C ILE A 163 3.91 -14.41 -2.80
N ARG A 164 2.93 -15.33 -2.84
CA ARG A 164 2.09 -15.62 -4.00
C ARG A 164 0.61 -15.58 -3.60
N PRO A 165 0.06 -14.39 -3.31
CA PRO A 165 -1.35 -14.26 -2.96
C PRO A 165 -2.23 -14.62 -4.16
N ALA A 166 -3.31 -15.35 -3.93
CA ALA A 166 -4.36 -15.56 -4.92
C ALA A 166 -4.99 -14.20 -5.28
N GLN A 167 -5.16 -13.95 -6.58
CA GLN A 167 -5.77 -12.70 -7.05
C GLN A 167 -7.21 -12.59 -6.52
N PRO A 168 -7.71 -11.38 -6.23
CA PRO A 168 -9.08 -11.21 -5.76
C PRO A 168 -10.14 -11.80 -6.70
N THR A 169 -9.88 -11.82 -8.01
CA THR A 169 -10.74 -12.44 -9.03
C THR A 169 -10.75 -13.97 -8.97
N GLU A 170 -9.61 -14.60 -8.63
CA GLU A 170 -9.46 -16.06 -8.54
C GLU A 170 -10.18 -16.64 -7.31
N ARG A 171 -10.51 -15.78 -6.34
CA ARG A 171 -11.22 -16.17 -5.11
C ARG A 171 -12.74 -16.23 -5.29
N LEU A 172 -13.26 -15.65 -6.37
CA LEU A 172 -14.69 -15.68 -6.66
C LEU A 172 -15.17 -17.10 -6.96
N GLN A 173 -16.36 -17.46 -6.48
CA GLN A 173 -17.03 -18.70 -6.86
C GLN A 173 -18.15 -18.41 -7.87
N GLY A 174 -18.69 -19.44 -8.53
CA GLY A 174 -19.78 -19.28 -9.51
C GLY A 174 -20.96 -18.40 -9.02
N PRO A 175 -21.47 -18.57 -7.78
CA PRO A 175 -22.53 -17.71 -7.23
C PRO A 175 -22.13 -16.26 -6.98
N ASP A 176 -20.83 -15.91 -7.01
CA ASP A 176 -20.35 -14.54 -6.85
C ASP A 176 -20.32 -13.76 -8.16
N LEU A 177 -20.61 -14.41 -9.29
CA LEU A 177 -20.67 -13.77 -10.60
C LEU A 177 -22.11 -13.41 -11.00
N LEU A 178 -23.11 -13.84 -10.22
CA LEU A 178 -24.52 -13.76 -10.60
C LEU A 178 -25.36 -13.06 -9.52
N ALA A 179 -26.27 -12.18 -9.94
CA ALA A 179 -27.37 -11.72 -9.10
C ALA A 179 -28.57 -12.68 -9.19
N PRO A 180 -29.43 -12.76 -8.16
CA PRO A 180 -30.68 -13.50 -8.28
C PRO A 180 -31.51 -12.99 -9.47
N GLY A 181 -32.12 -13.90 -10.24
CA GLY A 181 -32.73 -13.56 -11.53
C GLY A 181 -33.80 -12.44 -11.47
N ARG A 182 -34.60 -12.41 -10.41
CA ARG A 182 -35.57 -11.33 -10.17
C ARG A 182 -34.88 -9.99 -9.96
N LEU A 183 -33.86 -9.94 -9.09
CA LEU A 183 -33.12 -8.71 -8.81
C LEU A 183 -32.40 -8.21 -10.06
N LEU A 184 -31.78 -9.12 -10.82
CA LEU A 184 -31.10 -8.78 -12.06
C LEU A 184 -32.07 -8.15 -13.08
N LYS A 185 -33.30 -8.67 -13.18
CA LYS A 185 -34.33 -8.09 -14.04
C LYS A 185 -34.69 -6.66 -13.62
N GLU A 186 -34.95 -6.45 -12.34
CA GLU A 186 -35.28 -5.14 -11.75
C GLU A 186 -34.15 -4.12 -11.95
N LEU A 187 -32.91 -4.49 -11.60
CA LEU A 187 -31.73 -3.63 -11.76
C LEU A 187 -31.41 -3.34 -13.22
N ARG A 188 -31.61 -4.30 -14.13
CA ARG A 188 -31.45 -4.08 -15.58
C ARG A 188 -32.44 -3.05 -16.09
N GLU A 189 -33.73 -3.17 -15.72
CA GLU A 189 -34.78 -2.25 -16.15
C GLU A 189 -34.55 -0.84 -15.60
N PHE A 190 -34.16 -0.74 -14.33
CA PHE A 190 -33.69 0.51 -13.73
C PHE A 190 -32.50 1.11 -14.50
N THR A 191 -31.44 0.33 -14.72
CA THR A 191 -30.21 0.79 -15.40
C THR A 191 -30.49 1.24 -16.83
N ALA A 192 -31.30 0.50 -17.58
CA ALA A 192 -31.68 0.85 -18.94
C ALA A 192 -32.43 2.19 -19.00
N ARG A 193 -33.34 2.44 -18.04
CA ARG A 193 -34.10 3.67 -17.94
C ARG A 193 -33.23 4.87 -17.55
N GLU A 194 -32.45 4.76 -16.48
CA GLU A 194 -31.70 5.90 -15.93
C GLU A 194 -30.49 6.29 -16.81
N ALA A 195 -29.85 5.32 -17.46
CA ALA A 195 -28.67 5.57 -18.30
C ALA A 195 -28.95 5.61 -19.81
N GLY A 196 -30.20 5.35 -20.24
CA GLY A 196 -30.55 5.29 -21.66
C GLY A 196 -29.83 4.16 -22.42
N LEU A 197 -29.44 3.10 -21.72
CA LEU A 197 -28.70 1.97 -22.29
C LEU A 197 -29.65 0.89 -22.81
N GLY A 198 -29.28 0.24 -23.92
CA GLY A 198 -30.00 -0.94 -24.40
C GLY A 198 -30.01 -2.08 -23.35
N PRO A 199 -31.02 -2.97 -23.38
CA PRO A 199 -31.24 -3.96 -22.31
C PRO A 199 -30.09 -4.96 -22.13
N VAL A 200 -29.33 -5.25 -23.19
CA VAL A 200 -28.15 -6.12 -23.15
C VAL A 200 -27.00 -5.43 -22.42
N VAL A 201 -26.70 -4.18 -22.80
CA VAL A 201 -25.62 -3.38 -22.20
C VAL A 201 -25.94 -3.08 -20.73
N ALA A 202 -27.20 -2.73 -20.42
CA ALA A 202 -27.65 -2.50 -19.05
C ALA A 202 -27.49 -3.74 -18.16
N ARG A 203 -27.81 -4.93 -18.68
CA ARG A 203 -27.59 -6.19 -17.96
C ARG A 203 -26.10 -6.43 -17.68
N GLN A 204 -25.26 -6.29 -18.70
CA GLN A 204 -23.82 -6.48 -18.59
C GLN A 204 -23.21 -5.51 -17.55
N LEU A 205 -23.62 -4.25 -17.58
CA LEU A 205 -23.20 -3.25 -16.60
C LEU A 205 -23.52 -3.69 -15.17
N VAL A 206 -24.76 -4.14 -14.93
CA VAL A 206 -25.18 -4.60 -13.59
C VAL A 206 -24.34 -5.79 -13.14
N GLU A 207 -24.17 -6.82 -13.97
CA GLU A 207 -23.37 -8.01 -13.65
C GLU A 207 -21.90 -7.65 -13.35
N GLU A 208 -21.31 -6.72 -14.11
CA GLU A 208 -19.93 -6.26 -13.90
C GLU A 208 -19.78 -5.43 -12.61
N VAL A 209 -20.72 -4.53 -12.31
CA VAL A 209 -20.72 -3.76 -11.05
C VAL A 209 -20.83 -4.69 -9.84
N ILE A 210 -21.67 -5.72 -9.91
CA ILE A 210 -21.79 -6.76 -8.87
C ILE A 210 -20.48 -7.54 -8.74
N THR A 211 -19.87 -7.92 -9.86
CA THR A 211 -18.59 -8.63 -9.86
C THR A 211 -17.50 -7.78 -9.18
N LEU A 212 -17.38 -6.50 -9.52
CA LEU A 212 -16.42 -5.58 -8.88
C LEU A 212 -16.69 -5.43 -7.37
N ARG A 213 -17.96 -5.36 -6.95
CA ARG A 213 -18.35 -5.38 -5.54
C ARG A 213 -17.80 -6.62 -4.84
N ASN A 214 -17.99 -7.79 -5.44
CA ASN A 214 -17.61 -9.06 -4.83
C ASN A 214 -16.09 -9.24 -4.78
N ILE A 215 -15.36 -8.71 -5.77
CA ILE A 215 -13.89 -8.63 -5.77
C ILE A 215 -13.37 -7.77 -4.60
N CYS A 216 -13.96 -6.60 -4.37
CA CYS A 216 -13.57 -5.71 -3.27
C CYS A 216 -14.05 -6.18 -1.90
N CYS A 217 -15.16 -6.93 -1.87
CA CYS A 217 -15.82 -7.41 -0.67
C CYS A 217 -15.98 -8.95 -0.72
N PRO A 218 -14.90 -9.71 -0.52
CA PRO A 218 -14.96 -11.18 -0.52
C PRO A 218 -15.81 -11.70 0.65
N ARG A 219 -16.36 -12.91 0.49
CA ARG A 219 -17.08 -13.60 1.58
C ARG A 219 -16.12 -14.06 2.66
N THR A 220 -16.60 -14.26 3.89
CA THR A 220 -15.75 -14.76 4.99
C THR A 220 -15.08 -16.10 4.67
N ARG A 221 -15.76 -16.98 3.93
CA ARG A 221 -15.22 -18.29 3.47
C ARG A 221 -14.08 -18.19 2.44
N GLU A 222 -13.95 -17.05 1.77
CA GLU A 222 -12.91 -16.79 0.76
C GLU A 222 -11.65 -16.16 1.37
N LEU A 223 -11.71 -15.86 2.68
CA LEU A 223 -10.64 -15.24 3.44
C LEU A 223 -10.08 -16.20 4.49
N LYS A 224 -8.76 -16.12 4.66
CA LYS A 224 -8.06 -16.72 5.79
C LYS A 224 -8.06 -15.75 6.98
N PRO A 225 -8.09 -16.24 8.23
CA PRO A 225 -7.95 -15.38 9.40
C PRO A 225 -6.66 -14.57 9.34
N GLY A 226 -6.75 -13.27 9.61
CA GLY A 226 -5.65 -12.32 9.47
C GLY A 226 -5.58 -11.62 8.11
N GLU A 227 -6.42 -11.99 7.14
CA GLU A 227 -6.54 -11.28 5.86
C GLU A 227 -7.46 -10.05 5.94
N MET A 228 -7.16 -9.06 5.10
CA MET A 228 -7.92 -7.82 4.99
C MET A 228 -8.01 -7.38 3.52
N PRO A 229 -9.22 -7.19 2.97
CA PRO A 229 -9.39 -6.57 1.66
C PRO A 229 -9.14 -5.06 1.74
N LEU A 230 -8.61 -4.49 0.65
CA LEU A 230 -8.32 -3.07 0.47
C LEU A 230 -8.54 -2.66 -0.98
N VAL A 231 -8.79 -1.38 -1.21
CA VAL A 231 -8.74 -0.74 -2.53
C VAL A 231 -7.60 0.27 -2.51
N VAL A 232 -6.58 0.04 -3.35
CA VAL A 232 -5.31 0.77 -3.29
C VAL A 232 -4.94 1.37 -4.64
N THR A 233 -3.85 2.14 -4.70
CA THR A 233 -3.39 2.72 -5.97
C THR A 233 -2.82 1.62 -6.86
N HIS A 234 -3.16 1.60 -8.15
CA HIS A 234 -2.61 0.62 -9.08
C HIS A 234 -1.15 0.93 -9.44
N VAL A 235 -0.34 -0.09 -9.71
CA VAL A 235 1.08 0.03 -10.18
C VAL A 235 1.26 0.78 -11.51
N SER A 236 0.18 1.10 -12.20
CA SER A 236 0.17 1.78 -13.50
C SER A 236 -0.64 3.07 -13.45
N ALA A 237 -0.90 3.58 -12.24
CA ALA A 237 -1.57 4.85 -12.05
C ALA A 237 -0.67 5.99 -12.54
N ARG A 238 -1.18 6.82 -13.44
CA ARG A 238 -0.47 7.98 -13.99
C ARG A 238 -0.67 9.19 -13.10
N LEU A 239 0.28 9.45 -12.20
CA LEU A 239 0.17 10.50 -11.19
C LEU A 239 0.17 11.92 -11.78
N SER A 240 0.74 12.09 -12.97
CA SER A 240 0.83 13.37 -13.69
C SER A 240 -0.49 13.76 -14.41
N GLU A 241 -1.21 12.79 -14.95
CA GLU A 241 -2.44 12.99 -15.71
C GLU A 241 -3.67 13.09 -14.79
N ASP A 242 -3.80 12.17 -13.83
CA ASP A 242 -4.92 12.16 -12.87
C ASP A 242 -4.49 12.80 -11.54
N ARG A 243 -4.40 14.14 -11.55
CA ARG A 243 -4.01 14.92 -10.37
C ARG A 243 -4.89 14.62 -9.15
N ALA A 244 -6.20 14.51 -9.35
CA ALA A 244 -7.16 14.13 -8.32
C ALA A 244 -7.19 12.61 -8.11
N ILE A 245 -6.99 12.18 -6.86
CA ILE A 245 -6.83 10.76 -6.51
C ILE A 245 -8.09 9.94 -6.83
N ARG A 246 -9.28 10.53 -6.72
CA ARG A 246 -10.54 9.92 -7.15
C ARG A 246 -10.58 9.43 -8.61
N PHE A 247 -9.70 9.91 -9.50
CA PHE A 247 -9.64 9.44 -10.90
C PHE A 247 -8.48 8.48 -11.18
N ARG A 248 -7.52 8.38 -10.24
CA ARG A 248 -6.35 7.51 -10.40
C ARG A 248 -6.77 6.06 -10.39
N ARG A 249 -6.20 5.27 -11.30
CA ARG A 249 -6.42 3.82 -11.38
C ARG A 249 -6.20 3.15 -10.02
N LEU A 250 -7.21 2.41 -9.58
CA LEU A 250 -7.19 1.64 -8.34
C LEU A 250 -7.05 0.15 -8.62
N ALA A 251 -6.64 -0.59 -7.60
CA ALA A 251 -6.56 -2.05 -7.60
C ALA A 251 -7.17 -2.59 -6.30
N PRO A 252 -8.13 -3.52 -6.36
CA PRO A 252 -8.53 -4.28 -5.19
C PRO A 252 -7.41 -5.27 -4.84
N VAL A 253 -7.09 -5.40 -3.55
CA VAL A 253 -6.06 -6.32 -3.05
C VAL A 253 -6.54 -6.96 -1.75
N ILE A 254 -6.09 -8.17 -1.47
CA ILE A 254 -6.27 -8.84 -0.18
C ILE A 254 -4.89 -9.07 0.42
N ILE A 255 -4.65 -8.53 1.61
CA ILE A 255 -3.36 -8.61 2.30
C ILE A 255 -3.48 -9.44 3.58
N THR A 256 -2.45 -10.19 3.92
CA THR A 256 -2.31 -10.99 5.13
C THR A 256 -1.61 -10.17 6.21
N VAL A 257 -2.41 -9.38 6.95
CA VAL A 257 -1.95 -8.53 8.05
C VAL A 257 -1.34 -9.37 9.18
N TRP A 258 -1.85 -10.57 9.38
CA TRP A 258 -1.37 -11.55 10.35
C TRP A 258 -1.37 -12.94 9.74
N THR A 259 -0.34 -13.74 10.00
CA THR A 259 -0.46 -15.20 9.83
C THR A 259 -1.02 -15.83 11.10
N PRO A 260 -1.62 -17.04 11.02
CA PRO A 260 -2.08 -17.77 12.20
C PRO A 260 -0.97 -17.99 13.25
N GLU A 261 0.25 -18.27 12.81
CA GLU A 261 1.42 -18.52 13.67
C GLU A 261 1.85 -17.24 14.41
N GLU A 262 1.78 -16.08 13.74
CA GLU A 262 2.10 -14.79 14.34
C GLU A 262 1.06 -14.34 15.36
N LEU A 263 -0.22 -14.68 15.16
CA LEU A 263 -1.28 -14.44 16.15
C LEU A 263 -1.15 -15.35 17.37
N ALA A 264 -0.69 -16.59 17.18
CA ALA A 264 -0.47 -17.55 18.26
C ALA A 264 0.76 -17.21 19.12
N ASN A 265 1.78 -16.58 18.53
CA ASN A 265 3.06 -16.27 19.19
C ASN A 265 3.25 -14.74 19.32
N PRO A 266 2.65 -14.10 20.33
CA PRO A 266 2.81 -12.66 20.53
C PRO A 266 4.26 -12.32 20.92
N PRO A 267 4.81 -11.18 20.44
CA PRO A 267 6.17 -10.77 20.76
C PRO A 267 6.31 -10.47 22.26
N GLN A 268 7.44 -10.86 22.85
CA GLN A 268 7.68 -10.73 24.29
C GLN A 268 8.34 -9.40 24.67
N ASP A 269 9.16 -8.85 23.78
CA ASP A 269 9.89 -7.60 23.99
C ASP A 269 9.73 -6.58 22.85
N VAL A 270 10.34 -5.40 23.04
CA VAL A 270 10.34 -4.30 22.07
C VAL A 270 11.02 -4.69 20.76
N ARG A 271 12.15 -5.41 20.81
CA ARG A 271 12.95 -5.75 19.64
C ARG A 271 12.20 -6.74 18.74
N GLU A 272 11.72 -7.83 19.32
CA GLU A 272 10.92 -8.84 18.61
C GLU A 272 9.67 -8.23 17.99
N CYS A 273 9.00 -7.31 18.70
CA CYS A 273 7.81 -6.65 18.18
C CYS A 273 8.13 -5.77 16.97
N LEU A 274 9.26 -5.06 16.98
CA LEU A 274 9.68 -4.24 15.84
C LEU A 274 10.10 -5.09 14.65
N GLU A 275 10.86 -6.16 14.87
CA GLU A 275 11.24 -7.08 13.79
C GLU A 275 10.03 -7.77 13.17
N LEU A 276 9.08 -8.24 13.98
CA LEU A 276 7.82 -8.78 13.50
C LEU A 276 7.03 -7.73 12.71
N LEU A 277 6.96 -6.49 13.19
CA LEU A 277 6.26 -5.41 12.51
C LEU A 277 6.91 -5.06 11.16
N LYS A 278 8.25 -4.98 11.10
CA LYS A 278 9.03 -4.78 9.88
C LYS A 278 8.71 -5.87 8.85
N ARG A 279 8.79 -7.15 9.25
CA ARG A 279 8.47 -8.30 8.39
C ARG A 279 7.04 -8.25 7.87
N ARG A 280 6.07 -7.93 8.73
CA ARG A 280 4.66 -7.78 8.36
C ARG A 280 4.43 -6.64 7.37
N ILE A 281 5.07 -5.49 7.56
CA ILE A 281 4.99 -4.35 6.63
C ILE A 281 5.52 -4.75 5.24
N VAL A 282 6.69 -5.41 5.19
CA VAL A 282 7.27 -5.90 3.92
C VAL A 282 6.30 -6.87 3.25
N ARG A 283 5.79 -7.86 3.99
CA ARG A 283 4.85 -8.87 3.45
C ARG A 283 3.63 -8.21 2.80
N VAL A 284 2.92 -7.34 3.51
CA VAL A 284 1.68 -6.75 2.97
C VAL A 284 1.94 -5.84 1.76
N CYS A 285 3.09 -5.15 1.72
CA CYS A 285 3.48 -4.33 0.58
C CYS A 285 3.74 -5.20 -0.66
N PHE A 286 4.48 -6.30 -0.52
CA PHE A 286 4.72 -7.24 -1.61
C PHE A 286 3.46 -7.99 -2.03
N GLU A 287 2.58 -8.38 -1.10
CA GLU A 287 1.28 -8.99 -1.43
C GLU A 287 0.41 -8.04 -2.26
N ALA A 288 0.33 -6.77 -1.86
CA ALA A 288 -0.38 -5.77 -2.65
C ALA A 288 0.25 -5.60 -4.03
N TYR A 289 1.58 -5.53 -4.10
CA TYR A 289 2.32 -5.36 -5.36
C TYR A 289 2.08 -6.51 -6.34
N ARG A 290 2.07 -7.76 -5.86
CA ARG A 290 1.75 -8.95 -6.66
C ARG A 290 0.30 -8.98 -7.17
N GLN A 291 -0.58 -8.18 -6.55
CA GLN A 291 -1.97 -7.97 -6.97
C GLN A 291 -2.14 -6.63 -7.73
N ASN A 292 -1.06 -6.08 -8.29
CA ASN A 292 -1.04 -4.81 -9.03
C ASN A 292 -1.41 -3.56 -8.20
N GLY A 293 -1.36 -3.66 -6.87
CA GLY A 293 -1.68 -2.58 -5.94
C GLY A 293 -0.45 -2.05 -5.19
N LEU A 294 -0.53 -0.80 -4.74
CA LEU A 294 0.51 -0.12 -3.98
C LEU A 294 -0.08 0.54 -2.73
N LEU A 295 0.43 0.15 -1.56
CA LEU A 295 0.03 0.69 -0.26
C LEU A 295 0.76 2.00 0.03
N THR A 296 -0.02 3.06 0.25
CA THR A 296 0.50 4.35 0.73
C THR A 296 0.88 4.26 2.22
N LEU A 297 1.70 5.20 2.69
CA LEU A 297 2.01 5.32 4.13
C LEU A 297 0.75 5.56 4.97
N MET A 298 -0.28 6.19 4.40
CA MET A 298 -1.57 6.36 5.07
C MET A 298 -2.34 5.05 5.19
N ASP A 299 -2.32 4.19 4.18
CA ASP A 299 -2.94 2.86 4.28
C ASP A 299 -2.31 2.07 5.41
N LEU A 300 -0.98 2.00 5.40
CA LEU A 300 -0.20 1.29 6.40
C LEU A 300 -0.40 1.87 7.80
N GLN A 301 -0.59 3.19 7.94
CA GLN A 301 -0.93 3.82 9.22
C GLN A 301 -2.22 3.23 9.81
N TRP A 302 -3.25 3.01 9.00
CA TRP A 302 -4.51 2.41 9.45
C TRP A 302 -4.45 0.89 9.53
N VAL A 303 -3.68 0.20 8.68
CA VAL A 303 -3.48 -1.25 8.80
C VAL A 303 -2.78 -1.61 10.12
N PHE A 304 -1.73 -0.88 10.48
CA PHE A 304 -0.89 -1.19 11.65
C PHE A 304 -1.17 -0.30 12.87
N GLN A 305 -2.11 0.64 12.77
CA GLN A 305 -2.50 1.56 13.86
C GLN A 305 -1.31 2.35 14.46
N LEU A 306 -0.39 2.74 13.57
CA LEU A 306 0.83 3.51 13.87
C LEU A 306 0.90 4.77 13.02
N PRO A 307 1.41 5.91 13.55
CA PRO A 307 1.57 7.12 12.76
C PRO A 307 2.36 6.87 11.47
N SER A 308 1.94 7.49 10.36
CA SER A 308 2.60 7.37 9.05
C SER A 308 4.10 7.71 9.08
N VAL A 309 4.53 8.63 9.95
CA VAL A 309 5.96 8.93 10.19
C VAL A 309 6.72 7.70 10.67
N ARG A 310 6.17 6.95 11.64
CA ARG A 310 6.79 5.72 12.16
C ARG A 310 6.80 4.59 11.14
N ILE A 311 5.73 4.47 10.36
CA ILE A 311 5.71 3.53 9.24
C ILE A 311 6.84 3.87 8.26
N SER A 312 7.01 5.15 7.93
CA SER A 312 8.08 5.62 7.06
C SER A 312 9.46 5.30 7.63
N GLU A 313 9.68 5.54 8.92
CA GLU A 313 10.93 5.19 9.63
C GLU A 313 11.22 3.68 9.58
N LEU A 314 10.21 2.84 9.84
CA LEU A 314 10.36 1.38 9.80
C LEU A 314 10.68 0.87 8.40
N ILE A 315 10.00 1.37 7.37
CA ILE A 315 10.31 1.02 5.98
C ILE A 315 11.75 1.41 5.65
N ARG A 316 12.18 2.63 5.99
CA ARG A 316 13.57 3.06 5.77
C ARG A 316 14.58 2.18 6.50
N SER A 317 14.28 1.81 7.74
CA SER A 317 15.09 0.92 8.57
C SER A 317 15.33 -0.41 7.85
N VAL A 318 14.25 -1.08 7.44
CA VAL A 318 14.31 -2.38 6.75
C VAL A 318 15.07 -2.29 5.44
N GLN A 319 14.79 -1.27 4.63
CA GLN A 319 15.45 -1.11 3.34
C GLN A 319 16.97 -0.95 3.48
N ARG A 320 17.43 -0.27 4.54
CA ARG A 320 18.85 -0.07 4.83
C ARG A 320 19.50 -1.27 5.51
N GLU A 321 18.78 -1.96 6.38
CA GLU A 321 19.26 -3.16 7.07
C GLU A 321 19.50 -4.31 6.10
N HIS A 322 18.56 -4.49 5.17
CA HIS A 322 18.49 -5.71 4.35
C HIS A 322 18.74 -5.44 2.86
N ASN A 323 19.17 -4.23 2.51
CA ASN A 323 19.46 -3.81 1.13
C ASN A 323 18.34 -4.13 0.14
N LEU A 324 17.08 -4.08 0.60
CA LEU A 324 15.89 -4.37 -0.20
C LEU A 324 15.08 -3.09 -0.42
N VAL A 325 14.22 -3.07 -1.45
CA VAL A 325 13.28 -1.97 -1.67
C VAL A 325 11.85 -2.46 -1.50
N VAL A 326 11.11 -1.77 -0.62
CA VAL A 326 9.71 -2.09 -0.34
C VAL A 326 8.82 -1.41 -1.41
N PRO A 327 7.92 -2.14 -2.08
CA PRO A 327 7.07 -1.56 -3.11
C PRO A 327 5.99 -0.67 -2.47
N THR A 328 6.11 0.63 -2.71
CA THR A 328 5.14 1.66 -2.31
C THR A 328 4.90 2.57 -3.51
N PRO A 329 3.86 3.43 -3.50
CA PRO A 329 3.71 4.45 -4.53
C PRO A 329 4.96 5.32 -4.68
N GLY A 330 5.68 5.57 -3.58
CA GLY A 330 6.89 6.38 -3.58
C GLY A 330 8.06 5.74 -4.33
N THR A 331 8.19 4.41 -4.28
CA THR A 331 9.29 3.67 -4.92
C THR A 331 8.95 3.24 -6.34
N ILE A 332 7.71 2.77 -6.57
CA ILE A 332 7.32 2.21 -7.88
C ILE A 332 6.86 3.27 -8.88
N LEU A 333 6.16 4.32 -8.41
CA LEU A 333 5.64 5.38 -9.28
C LEU A 333 6.45 6.68 -9.18
N ASP A 334 7.59 6.65 -8.48
CA ASP A 334 8.39 7.83 -8.10
C ASP A 334 7.53 8.94 -7.48
N ALA A 335 6.48 8.54 -6.73
CA ALA A 335 5.53 9.46 -6.11
C ALA A 335 6.09 10.13 -4.84
N GLY A 336 7.24 9.67 -4.38
CA GLY A 336 7.78 9.96 -3.06
C GLY A 336 9.11 10.70 -3.17
N ARG A 337 9.34 11.65 -2.26
CA ARG A 337 10.61 12.37 -2.13
C ARG A 337 11.69 11.59 -1.36
N SER A 338 11.44 10.31 -1.05
CA SER A 338 12.31 9.56 -0.16
C SER A 338 13.54 9.06 -0.92
N MET A 339 14.70 9.54 -0.49
CA MET A 339 16.04 9.15 -0.98
C MET A 339 16.39 7.67 -0.75
N THR A 340 15.53 6.92 -0.07
CA THR A 340 15.88 5.63 0.53
C THR A 340 15.76 4.39 -0.34
N HIS A 341 15.37 4.55 -1.60
CA HIS A 341 15.55 3.49 -2.61
C HIS A 341 16.65 3.87 -3.61
N LYS A 342 16.87 5.18 -3.72
CA LYS A 342 17.89 5.84 -4.52
C LYS A 342 19.29 5.56 -3.94
N ASP A 343 19.46 5.74 -2.63
CA ASP A 343 20.64 5.32 -1.87
C ASP A 343 20.96 3.82 -2.01
N VAL A 344 19.96 2.94 -1.94
CA VAL A 344 20.12 1.48 -2.10
C VAL A 344 20.59 1.14 -3.51
N ILE A 345 19.95 1.70 -4.55
CA ILE A 345 20.33 1.43 -5.95
C ILE A 345 21.75 1.93 -6.24
N VAL A 346 22.09 3.17 -5.86
CA VAL A 346 23.45 3.72 -6.05
C VAL A 346 24.46 2.93 -5.22
N GLY A 347 24.12 2.58 -3.99
CA GLY A 347 24.99 1.79 -3.13
C GLY A 347 25.36 0.43 -3.72
N LEU A 348 24.37 -0.30 -4.25
CA LEU A 348 24.61 -1.58 -4.93
C LEU A 348 25.41 -1.39 -6.24
N HIS A 349 25.18 -0.30 -6.99
CA HIS A 349 25.99 0.02 -8.17
C HIS A 349 27.46 0.26 -7.81
N LEU A 350 27.73 1.00 -6.73
CA LEU A 350 29.09 1.27 -6.24
C LEU A 350 29.79 0.01 -5.70
N GLU A 351 29.03 -0.97 -5.22
CA GLU A 351 29.53 -2.30 -4.85
C GLU A 351 29.84 -3.20 -6.06
N GLY A 352 29.52 -2.76 -7.29
CA GLY A 352 29.84 -3.46 -8.53
C GLY A 352 28.74 -4.37 -9.05
N TYR A 353 27.52 -4.33 -8.50
CA TYR A 353 26.40 -5.10 -9.01
C TYR A 353 25.92 -4.58 -10.36
N THR A 354 25.53 -5.48 -11.26
CA THR A 354 25.01 -5.12 -12.58
C THR A 354 23.59 -4.58 -12.50
N VAL A 355 23.17 -3.78 -13.50
CA VAL A 355 21.79 -3.25 -13.63
C VAL A 355 20.73 -4.36 -13.51
N LYS A 356 21.00 -5.55 -14.06
CA LYS A 356 20.06 -6.69 -13.99
C LYS A 356 19.96 -7.26 -12.59
N GLU A 357 21.08 -7.38 -11.87
CA GLU A 357 21.11 -7.85 -10.48
C GLU A 357 20.41 -6.86 -9.57
N ILE A 358 20.74 -5.57 -9.69
CA ILE A 358 20.10 -4.51 -8.91
C ILE A 358 18.60 -4.45 -9.18
N ALA A 359 18.17 -4.58 -10.44
CA ALA A 359 16.76 -4.65 -10.80
C ALA A 359 16.03 -5.82 -10.13
N ARG A 360 16.69 -6.99 -10.06
CA ARG A 360 16.14 -8.16 -9.36
C ARG A 360 16.07 -7.95 -7.84
N MET A 361 17.14 -7.42 -7.24
CA MET A 361 17.24 -7.19 -5.79
C MET A 361 16.26 -6.10 -5.30
N THR A 362 16.08 -5.05 -6.10
CA THR A 362 15.26 -3.89 -5.76
C THR A 362 13.85 -3.95 -6.36
N TYR A 363 13.52 -5.00 -7.11
CA TYR A 363 12.23 -5.18 -7.79
C TYR A 363 11.83 -4.04 -8.75
N HIS A 364 12.83 -3.34 -9.29
CA HIS A 364 12.64 -2.32 -10.32
C HIS A 364 12.77 -2.91 -11.72
N SER A 365 12.24 -2.20 -12.72
CA SER A 365 12.60 -2.53 -14.10
C SER A 365 14.08 -2.21 -14.35
N PRO A 366 14.81 -3.01 -15.15
CA PRO A 366 16.19 -2.68 -15.53
C PRO A 366 16.31 -1.26 -16.10
N LYS A 367 15.32 -0.82 -16.88
CA LYS A 367 15.24 0.55 -17.41
C LYS A 367 15.17 1.62 -16.32
N ALA A 368 14.44 1.37 -15.22
CA ALA A 368 14.34 2.33 -14.12
C ALA A 368 15.67 2.42 -13.35
N VAL A 369 16.31 1.28 -13.10
CA VAL A 369 17.64 1.21 -12.47
C VAL A 369 18.69 1.92 -13.32
N ASP A 370 18.73 1.62 -14.62
CA ASP A 370 19.66 2.22 -15.58
C ASP A 370 19.51 3.74 -15.66
N ASN A 371 18.27 4.25 -15.79
CA ASN A 371 18.01 5.69 -15.77
C ASN A 371 18.51 6.36 -14.48
N TYR A 372 18.39 5.67 -13.36
CA TYR A 372 18.75 6.20 -12.05
C TYR A 372 20.27 6.25 -11.88
N ILE A 373 20.96 5.16 -12.20
CA ILE A 373 22.42 5.07 -12.21
C ILE A 373 23.00 6.11 -13.17
N GLY A 374 22.52 6.18 -14.42
CA GLY A 374 22.99 7.16 -15.39
C GLY A 374 22.75 8.61 -14.96
N THR A 375 21.66 8.89 -14.23
CA THR A 375 21.45 10.23 -13.66
C THR A 375 22.44 10.53 -12.53
N PHE A 376 22.73 9.55 -11.67
CA PHE A 376 23.73 9.71 -10.61
C PHE A 376 25.13 9.95 -11.19
N GLU A 377 25.57 9.15 -12.15
CA GLU A 377 26.89 9.30 -12.79
C GLU A 377 27.02 10.64 -13.49
N ALA A 378 25.98 11.09 -14.18
CA ALA A 378 25.97 12.41 -14.81
C ALA A 378 26.09 13.53 -13.76
N VAL A 379 25.35 13.45 -12.65
CA VAL A 379 25.46 14.42 -11.56
C VAL A 379 26.85 14.38 -10.90
N LEU A 380 27.42 13.18 -10.70
CA LEU A 380 28.76 12.98 -10.16
C LEU A 380 29.83 13.70 -11.00
N ILE A 381 29.77 13.52 -12.33
CA ILE A 381 30.70 14.17 -13.27
C ILE A 381 30.52 15.69 -13.26
N LEU A 382 29.27 16.19 -13.37
CA LEU A 382 29.03 17.64 -13.37
C LEU A 382 29.44 18.29 -12.03
N TYR A 383 29.28 17.56 -10.92
CA TYR A 383 29.73 17.98 -9.59
C TYR A 383 31.26 18.06 -9.53
N LEU A 384 31.96 17.06 -10.06
CA LEU A 384 33.43 17.05 -10.15
C LEU A 384 33.98 18.28 -10.89
N PHE A 385 33.30 18.69 -11.98
CA PHE A 385 33.68 19.88 -12.75
C PHE A 385 33.18 21.21 -12.15
N GLY A 386 32.55 21.18 -10.97
CA GLY A 386 32.14 22.38 -10.24
C GLY A 386 30.96 23.13 -10.86
N LEU A 387 30.12 22.47 -11.66
CA LEU A 387 28.96 23.13 -12.25
C LEU A 387 27.90 23.46 -11.19
N PRO A 388 27.20 24.61 -11.30
CA PRO A 388 26.13 24.94 -10.37
C PRO A 388 24.87 24.07 -10.61
N PRO A 389 24.08 23.74 -9.57
CA PRO A 389 22.88 22.90 -9.69
C PRO A 389 21.85 23.39 -10.71
N GLU A 390 21.72 24.71 -10.89
CA GLU A 390 20.82 25.34 -11.86
C GLU A 390 21.21 24.97 -13.30
N LEU A 391 22.50 24.85 -13.58
CA LEU A 391 23.01 24.46 -14.89
C LEU A 391 22.86 22.96 -15.09
N MET A 392 23.07 22.15 -14.06
CA MET A 392 22.83 20.70 -14.09
C MET A 392 21.37 20.38 -14.44
N VAL A 393 20.40 21.12 -13.88
CA VAL A 393 18.96 21.00 -14.21
C VAL A 393 18.72 21.22 -15.70
N ARG A 394 19.36 22.23 -16.29
CA ARG A 394 19.21 22.56 -17.72
C ARG A 394 19.85 21.50 -18.62
N ILE A 395 21.06 21.07 -18.29
CA ILE A 395 21.82 20.08 -19.07
C ILE A 395 21.13 18.73 -19.04
N LEU A 396 20.77 18.24 -17.85
CA LEU A 396 20.19 16.92 -17.66
C LEU A 396 18.69 16.87 -17.95
N ARG A 397 18.04 18.03 -18.11
CA ARG A 397 16.57 18.17 -18.27
C ARG A 397 15.81 17.42 -17.16
N ARG A 398 16.34 17.45 -15.94
CA ARG A 398 15.75 16.81 -14.74
C ARG A 398 15.28 17.87 -13.76
N GLY A 399 14.29 17.54 -12.94
CA GLY A 399 13.78 18.45 -11.92
C GLY A 399 14.84 18.80 -10.86
N ARG A 400 14.81 20.04 -10.35
CA ARG A 400 15.77 20.55 -9.35
C ARG A 400 15.83 19.69 -8.08
N SER A 401 14.69 19.16 -7.62
CA SER A 401 14.65 18.26 -6.46
C SER A 401 15.51 17.03 -6.71
N LEU A 402 15.36 16.38 -7.87
CA LEU A 402 16.09 15.16 -8.22
C LEU A 402 17.60 15.40 -8.30
N ILE A 403 18.03 16.54 -8.87
CA ILE A 403 19.45 16.91 -8.91
C ILE A 403 20.01 17.09 -7.50
N ASN A 404 19.32 17.84 -6.65
CA ASN A 404 19.75 18.08 -5.27
C ASN A 404 19.83 16.78 -4.47
N GLU A 405 18.87 15.88 -4.69
CA GLU A 405 18.85 14.54 -4.14
C GLU A 405 20.12 13.75 -4.53
N HIS A 406 20.46 13.66 -5.82
CA HIS A 406 21.70 13.01 -6.24
C HIS A 406 22.96 13.69 -5.70
N LEU A 407 22.99 15.02 -5.58
CA LEU A 407 24.10 15.75 -4.98
C LEU A 407 24.32 15.39 -3.50
N VAL A 408 23.24 15.16 -2.75
CA VAL A 408 23.34 14.66 -1.37
C VAL A 408 24.01 13.29 -1.35
N LEU A 409 23.61 12.37 -2.23
CA LEU A 409 24.24 11.04 -2.33
C LEU A 409 25.72 11.12 -2.68
N VAL A 410 26.09 11.97 -3.64
CA VAL A 410 27.50 12.17 -4.01
C VAL A 410 28.33 12.61 -2.80
N ARG A 411 27.80 13.53 -1.98
CA ARG A 411 28.49 14.02 -0.77
C ARG A 411 28.49 13.03 0.39
N GLU A 412 27.53 12.10 0.44
CA GLU A 412 27.51 11.01 1.42
C GLU A 412 28.49 9.91 1.05
N VAL A 413 28.65 9.62 -0.25
CA VAL A 413 29.53 8.57 -0.77
C VAL A 413 30.98 9.02 -0.84
N TYR A 414 31.24 10.23 -1.35
CA TYR A 414 32.60 10.73 -1.59
C TYR A 414 32.90 11.94 -0.72
N ARG A 415 34.07 11.93 -0.09
CA ARG A 415 34.51 13.01 0.81
C ARG A 415 34.99 14.24 0.05
N ASP A 416 35.66 14.03 -1.08
CA ASP A 416 36.25 15.10 -1.88
C ASP A 416 36.27 14.76 -3.38
N HIS A 417 36.69 15.74 -4.19
CA HIS A 417 36.83 15.58 -5.63
C HIS A 417 37.95 14.59 -6.03
N HIS A 418 38.87 14.26 -5.13
CA HIS A 418 39.96 13.32 -5.43
C HIS A 418 39.45 11.88 -5.44
N GLU A 419 38.64 11.48 -4.46
CA GLU A 419 37.99 10.16 -4.44
C GLU A 419 37.10 9.96 -5.68
N ILE A 420 36.38 11.00 -6.12
CA ILE A 420 35.57 10.94 -7.34
C ILE A 420 36.45 10.68 -8.58
N LYS A 421 37.58 11.39 -8.70
CA LYS A 421 38.52 11.18 -9.81
C LYS A 421 39.08 9.76 -9.80
N GLN A 422 39.51 9.26 -8.64
CA GLN A 422 40.02 7.89 -8.49
C GLN A 422 38.98 6.86 -8.93
N TYR A 423 37.73 7.01 -8.47
CA TYR A 423 36.63 6.14 -8.85
C TYR A 423 36.41 6.12 -10.37
N LEU A 424 36.32 7.29 -11.00
CA LEU A 424 36.08 7.40 -12.44
C LEU A 424 37.26 6.86 -13.27
N VAL A 425 38.50 7.06 -12.82
CA VAL A 425 39.69 6.46 -13.44
C VAL A 425 39.66 4.93 -13.33
N ALA A 426 39.25 4.38 -12.18
CA ALA A 426 39.07 2.95 -12.00
C ALA A 426 37.97 2.36 -12.92
N GLN A 427 36.97 3.17 -13.30
CA GLN A 427 35.95 2.83 -14.30
C GLN A 427 36.42 3.02 -15.75
N GLY A 428 37.69 3.38 -15.97
CA GLY A 428 38.27 3.55 -17.31
C GLY A 428 38.02 4.91 -17.96
N VAL A 429 37.51 5.89 -17.21
CA VAL A 429 37.33 7.27 -17.71
C VAL A 429 38.66 8.01 -17.65
N LYS A 430 39.10 8.56 -18.79
CA LYS A 430 40.25 9.48 -18.83
C LYS A 430 39.79 10.87 -18.44
N ILE A 431 40.23 11.36 -17.28
CA ILE A 431 39.86 12.68 -16.72
C ILE A 431 41.02 13.66 -16.86
#